data_AF-A0A328RTL5-F1
#
_entry.id   AF-A0A328RTL5-F1
#
_cell.length_a   1.000
_cell.length_b   1.000
_cell.length_c   1.000
_cell.angle_alpha   90.00
_cell.angle_beta   90.00
_cell.angle_gamma   90.00
#
_symmetry.space_group_name_H-M   'P 1'
#
loop_
_entity.id
_entity.type
_entity.pdbx_description
1 polymer ?
#
loop_
_entity_poly.entity_id
_entity_poly.type
_entity_poly.pdbx_seq_one_letter_code
_entity_poly.pdbx_strand_id
1 'polypeptide(L)'
;MTDLLNFIKSYEPLPKNSNDINIVESDLFYQASRFSVLYYRLCELSGKWSDAGEEQIRLSFARILLGFSPKQATSYTDIDKFYQVLQDLYTVLDITLLSEADIKKEIKQYSFHVMGRKYNLHQCDKLNKDLRAMGSDAILQGGFYGHDVEVIYGKGQYKHMGDYDVFFIEDEWVRTPNAIIAMAAMIGKNEIFLRHQSIETIFSQKWEAALLYPPLNDSTAYKRLSNTFKKRAFQSFNIKDHAALINYEKAFIQAIEDNVLFHEIGHGIIQYHTLNQTIGSLAESSKVYEENVLTAILEILADLAPLFNDVKGPVVNMCGIAKQNPRLAQAMYYIYLSDTWFYDTTDNYMLHYSDLISFIMLNYVKNDAVVDFDRLEKDLTLKENTLLSAIIKSLNKVTTTLNRLLETSLYQVQKKMMTFEEVRHLIEEKIKAPKEDSYNFETAFWTDFLLMALDCSSKKIDIINHINQSKLTVINDLYLHYNLPKINSIQEHRKNITELLSR
;
A
#
# COMPACT_ATOMS: atom_id res chain seq x y z
N MET A 1 -10.66 -14.30 24.66
CA MET A 1 -11.92 -14.58 23.91
C MET A 1 -13.16 -13.93 24.53
N THR A 2 -13.14 -13.64 25.84
CA THR A 2 -14.17 -12.86 26.54
C THR A 2 -13.71 -11.40 26.71
N ASP A 3 -12.56 -11.04 26.15
CA ASP A 3 -11.75 -9.94 26.68
C ASP A 3 -12.19 -8.58 26.17
N LEU A 4 -12.48 -8.39 24.88
CA LEU A 4 -12.98 -7.08 24.39
C LEU A 4 -14.38 -6.77 24.92
N LEU A 5 -15.36 -7.67 24.73
CA LEU A 5 -16.72 -7.41 25.20
C LEU A 5 -16.80 -7.27 26.73
N ASN A 6 -16.06 -8.10 27.49
CA ASN A 6 -16.01 -7.91 28.94
C ASN A 6 -15.27 -6.64 29.31
N PHE A 7 -14.16 -6.33 28.65
CA PHE A 7 -13.43 -5.08 28.87
C PHE A 7 -14.38 -3.89 28.68
N ILE A 8 -15.05 -3.81 27.53
CA ILE A 8 -16.00 -2.72 27.23
C ILE A 8 -17.15 -2.67 28.25
N LYS A 9 -17.71 -3.83 28.66
CA LYS A 9 -18.76 -3.89 29.70
C LYS A 9 -18.27 -3.44 31.09
N SER A 10 -16.99 -3.67 31.39
CA SER A 10 -16.37 -3.31 32.67
C SER A 10 -15.67 -1.96 32.67
N TYR A 11 -15.58 -1.31 31.51
CA TYR A 11 -14.83 -0.07 31.34
C TYR A 11 -15.57 1.09 32.03
N GLU A 12 -14.91 1.71 32.99
CA GLU A 12 -15.35 2.95 33.61
C GLU A 12 -14.50 4.11 33.07
N PRO A 13 -15.09 5.24 32.64
CA PRO A 13 -14.35 6.39 32.15
C PRO A 13 -13.32 6.86 33.18
N LEU A 14 -12.04 6.74 32.83
CA LEU A 14 -10.93 6.96 33.77
C LEU A 14 -10.71 8.46 34.04
N PRO A 15 -10.04 8.85 35.15
CA PRO A 15 -9.79 10.24 35.46
C PRO A 15 -9.04 10.93 34.32
N LYS A 16 -9.59 12.05 33.81
CA LYS A 16 -9.07 12.77 32.64
C LYS A 16 -7.59 13.17 32.71
N ASN A 17 -6.99 13.17 33.90
CA ASN A 17 -5.62 13.62 34.16
C ASN A 17 -4.71 12.51 34.71
N SER A 18 -5.04 11.23 34.51
CA SER A 18 -4.13 10.15 34.90
C SER A 18 -2.90 10.14 34.00
N ASN A 19 -1.72 9.98 34.62
CA ASN A 19 -0.44 9.73 33.94
C ASN A 19 0.00 8.26 34.11
N ASP A 20 -0.86 7.39 34.65
CA ASP A 20 -0.59 5.96 34.69
C ASP A 20 -0.74 5.40 33.27
N ILE A 21 0.36 4.83 32.78
CA ILE A 21 0.47 4.29 31.42
C ILE A 21 -0.60 3.23 31.12
N ASN A 22 -0.91 2.35 32.08
CA ASN A 22 -1.89 1.29 31.87
C ASN A 22 -3.31 1.86 31.73
N ILE A 23 -3.59 2.93 32.48
CA ILE A 23 -4.86 3.67 32.41
C ILE A 23 -5.00 4.36 31.06
N VAL A 24 -3.93 5.02 30.59
CA VAL A 24 -3.91 5.69 29.28
C VAL A 24 -4.09 4.70 28.13
N GLU A 25 -3.35 3.59 28.14
CA GLU A 25 -3.44 2.57 27.09
C GLU A 25 -4.81 1.90 27.04
N SER A 26 -5.43 1.65 28.21
CA SER A 26 -6.79 1.09 28.31
C SER A 26 -7.85 2.05 27.78
N ASP A 27 -7.75 3.34 28.10
CA ASP A 27 -8.68 4.36 27.60
C ASP A 27 -8.56 4.54 26.08
N LEU A 28 -7.33 4.52 25.54
CA LEU A 28 -7.10 4.51 24.10
C LEU A 28 -7.67 3.27 23.42
N PHE A 29 -7.48 2.09 24.02
CA PHE A 29 -8.07 0.84 23.51
C PHE A 29 -9.61 0.94 23.43
N TYR A 30 -10.26 1.50 24.46
CA TYR A 30 -11.71 1.75 24.46
C TYR A 30 -12.12 2.69 23.32
N GLN A 31 -11.46 3.85 23.20
CA GLN A 31 -11.77 4.85 22.19
C GLN A 31 -11.57 4.29 20.78
N ALA A 32 -10.43 3.67 20.48
CA ALA A 32 -10.16 3.03 19.21
C ALA A 32 -11.19 1.94 18.90
N SER A 33 -11.53 1.07 19.86
CA SER A 33 -12.52 0.00 19.67
C SER A 33 -13.89 0.57 19.29
N ARG A 34 -14.32 1.62 20.00
CA ARG A 34 -15.58 2.30 19.70
C ARG A 34 -15.58 2.90 18.30
N PHE A 35 -14.48 3.54 17.89
CA PHE A 35 -14.34 4.09 16.55
C PHE A 35 -14.47 3.00 15.48
N SER A 36 -13.76 1.87 15.64
CA SER A 36 -13.81 0.77 14.68
C SER A 36 -15.19 0.13 14.55
N VAL A 37 -15.91 -0.05 15.66
CA VAL A 37 -17.29 -0.59 15.63
C VAL A 37 -18.26 0.40 14.99
N LEU A 38 -18.13 1.71 15.27
CA LEU A 38 -18.89 2.76 14.59
C LEU A 38 -18.66 2.73 13.07
N TYR A 39 -17.40 2.59 12.65
CA TYR A 39 -17.06 2.53 11.23
C TYR A 39 -17.66 1.29 10.56
N TYR A 40 -17.59 0.13 11.21
CA TYR A 40 -18.22 -1.09 10.69
C TYR A 40 -19.73 -0.91 10.53
N ARG A 41 -20.39 -0.30 11.52
CA ARG A 41 -21.83 0.01 11.43
C ARG A 41 -22.15 0.96 10.28
N LEU A 42 -21.29 1.94 10.01
CA LEU A 42 -21.43 2.83 8.86
C LEU A 42 -21.38 2.05 7.54
N CYS A 43 -20.44 1.11 7.40
CA CYS A 43 -20.37 0.24 6.22
C CYS A 43 -21.67 -0.56 6.03
N GLU A 44 -22.20 -1.17 7.11
CA GLU A 44 -23.47 -1.91 7.05
C GLU A 44 -24.65 -1.05 6.61
N LEU A 45 -24.81 0.15 7.20
CA LEU A 45 -25.96 1.01 6.92
C LEU A 45 -25.89 1.64 5.53
N SER A 46 -24.71 2.03 5.08
CA SER A 46 -24.51 2.70 3.80
C SER A 46 -24.35 1.76 2.62
N GLY A 47 -24.04 0.48 2.88
CA GLY A 47 -23.67 -0.50 1.85
C GLY A 47 -22.32 -0.23 1.18
N LYS A 48 -21.50 0.68 1.74
CA LYS A 48 -20.19 1.06 1.19
C LYS A 48 -19.07 0.35 1.93
N TRP A 49 -18.42 -0.60 1.25
CA TRP A 49 -17.42 -1.51 1.81
C TRP A 49 -16.00 -1.29 1.23
N SER A 50 -15.67 -0.04 0.92
CA SER A 50 -14.44 0.35 0.18
C SER A 50 -14.18 -0.51 -1.07
N ASP A 51 -12.96 -0.44 -1.61
CA ASP A 51 -12.53 -1.25 -2.76
C ASP A 51 -12.29 -2.72 -2.39
N ALA A 52 -12.14 -3.03 -1.10
CA ALA A 52 -11.94 -4.39 -0.59
C ALA A 52 -13.20 -5.26 -0.67
N GLY A 53 -14.38 -4.64 -0.64
CA GLY A 53 -15.66 -5.33 -0.70
C GLY A 53 -16.11 -5.94 0.64
N GLU A 54 -17.41 -6.26 0.69
CA GLU A 54 -18.11 -6.67 1.91
C GLU A 54 -17.52 -7.92 2.58
N GLU A 55 -17.21 -8.96 1.79
CA GLU A 55 -16.72 -10.24 2.31
C GLU A 55 -15.35 -10.10 2.96
N GLN A 56 -14.41 -9.41 2.30
CA GLN A 56 -13.05 -9.26 2.81
C GLN A 56 -13.02 -8.38 4.07
N ILE A 57 -13.79 -7.29 4.08
CA ILE A 57 -13.96 -6.46 5.28
C ILE A 57 -14.54 -7.27 6.45
N ARG A 58 -15.61 -8.04 6.20
CA ARG A 58 -16.23 -8.90 7.23
C ARG A 58 -15.25 -9.91 7.82
N LEU A 59 -14.56 -10.65 6.97
CA LEU A 59 -13.58 -11.65 7.39
C LEU A 59 -12.43 -11.00 8.16
N SER A 60 -11.91 -9.87 7.66
CA SER A 60 -10.83 -9.13 8.32
C SER A 60 -11.24 -8.60 9.69
N PHE A 61 -12.44 -8.03 9.80
CA PHE A 61 -12.93 -7.45 11.04
C PHE A 61 -13.32 -8.52 12.07
N ALA A 62 -13.88 -9.65 11.62
CA ALA A 62 -14.14 -10.80 12.50
C ALA A 62 -12.86 -11.31 13.16
N ARG A 63 -11.74 -11.35 12.43
CA ARG A 63 -10.46 -11.84 12.97
C ARG A 63 -9.95 -10.97 14.11
N ILE A 64 -9.96 -9.65 13.96
CA ILE A 64 -9.52 -8.75 15.03
C ILE A 64 -10.50 -8.78 16.22
N LEU A 65 -11.81 -8.76 15.95
CA LEU A 65 -12.82 -8.70 17.00
C LEU A 65 -12.87 -9.97 17.85
N LEU A 66 -12.64 -11.13 17.22
CA LEU A 66 -12.63 -12.43 17.89
C LEU A 66 -11.23 -12.85 18.37
N GLY A 67 -10.19 -12.06 18.07
CA GLY A 67 -8.81 -12.35 18.47
C GLY A 67 -8.22 -13.60 17.81
N PHE A 68 -8.53 -13.81 16.53
CA PHE A 68 -7.97 -14.94 15.78
C PHE A 68 -6.52 -14.71 15.43
N SER A 69 -5.70 -15.75 15.65
CA SER A 69 -4.31 -15.74 15.20
C SER A 69 -4.23 -15.57 13.68
N PRO A 70 -3.23 -14.84 13.17
CA PRO A 70 -2.91 -14.75 11.74
C PRO A 70 -2.91 -16.09 10.99
N LYS A 71 -2.57 -17.20 11.66
CA LYS A 71 -2.50 -18.55 11.07
C LYS A 71 -3.80 -19.35 11.12
N GLN A 72 -4.80 -18.90 11.89
CA GLN A 72 -6.05 -19.63 12.05
C GLN A 72 -6.96 -19.38 10.84
N ALA A 73 -7.57 -20.42 10.25
CA ALA A 73 -8.61 -20.26 9.24
C ALA A 73 -9.95 -19.84 9.89
N THR A 74 -10.70 -18.95 9.24
CA THR A 74 -12.03 -18.52 9.72
C THR A 74 -13.10 -19.52 9.26
N SER A 75 -13.93 -20.03 10.18
CA SER A 75 -15.04 -20.94 9.86
C SER A 75 -16.40 -20.23 9.79
N TYR A 76 -17.44 -20.87 9.23
CA TYR A 76 -18.81 -20.34 9.27
C TYR A 76 -19.33 -20.12 10.70
N THR A 77 -18.99 -21.03 11.64
CA THR A 77 -19.39 -20.86 13.04
C THR A 77 -18.72 -19.66 13.71
N ASP A 78 -17.58 -19.22 13.19
CA ASP A 78 -16.91 -18.03 13.70
C ASP A 78 -17.56 -16.75 13.19
N ILE A 79 -18.13 -16.77 11.99
CA ILE A 79 -18.92 -15.66 11.46
C ILE A 79 -20.21 -15.47 12.26
N ASP A 80 -20.89 -16.56 12.64
CA ASP A 80 -22.07 -16.47 13.50
C ASP A 80 -21.72 -15.86 14.88
N LYS A 81 -20.60 -16.29 15.48
CA LYS A 81 -20.09 -15.68 16.73
C LYS A 81 -19.75 -14.22 16.56
N PHE A 82 -19.11 -13.85 15.45
CA PHE A 82 -18.78 -12.47 15.14
C PHE A 82 -20.04 -11.59 15.13
N TYR A 83 -21.12 -12.02 14.48
CA TYR A 83 -22.37 -11.26 14.49
C TYR A 83 -22.99 -11.13 15.88
N GLN A 84 -22.93 -12.19 16.71
CA GLN A 84 -23.41 -12.12 18.10
C GLN A 84 -22.62 -11.08 18.91
N VAL A 85 -21.29 -11.13 18.86
CA VAL A 85 -20.42 -10.18 19.56
C VAL A 85 -20.66 -8.75 19.07
N LEU A 86 -20.86 -8.57 17.77
CA LEU A 86 -21.10 -7.26 17.17
C LEU A 86 -22.43 -6.64 17.65
N GLN A 87 -23.51 -7.41 17.71
CA GLN A 87 -24.80 -6.92 18.23
C GLN A 87 -24.72 -6.52 19.71
N ASP A 88 -23.98 -7.30 20.51
CA ASP A 88 -23.72 -6.95 21.89
C ASP A 88 -22.90 -5.65 22.00
N LEU A 89 -21.87 -5.48 21.17
CA LEU A 89 -21.08 -4.24 21.15
C LEU A 89 -21.89 -3.03 20.69
N TYR A 90 -22.78 -3.18 19.71
CA TYR A 90 -23.69 -2.10 19.32
C TYR A 90 -24.56 -1.63 20.47
N THR A 91 -25.00 -2.57 21.30
CA THR A 91 -25.82 -2.26 22.48
C THR A 91 -24.99 -1.59 23.57
N VAL A 92 -23.82 -2.12 23.91
CA VAL A 92 -23.00 -1.59 25.02
C VAL A 92 -22.34 -0.25 24.67
N LEU A 93 -22.07 0.01 23.38
CA LEU A 93 -21.48 1.28 22.91
C LEU A 93 -22.53 2.33 22.50
N ASP A 94 -23.82 2.07 22.73
CA ASP A 94 -24.95 2.91 22.35
C ASP A 94 -25.01 3.26 20.85
N ILE A 95 -24.65 2.31 19.99
CA ILE A 95 -24.58 2.47 18.52
C ILE A 95 -25.87 1.98 17.83
N THR A 96 -26.62 1.05 18.45
CA THR A 96 -27.76 0.34 17.83
C THR A 96 -28.78 1.26 17.15
N LEU A 97 -29.07 2.42 17.77
CA LEU A 97 -30.11 3.35 17.31
C LEU A 97 -29.57 4.52 16.47
N LEU A 98 -28.26 4.61 16.24
CA LEU A 98 -27.67 5.68 15.45
C LEU A 98 -27.99 5.51 13.96
N SER A 99 -28.40 6.61 13.32
CA SER A 99 -28.59 6.64 11.87
C SER A 99 -27.25 6.73 11.13
N GLU A 100 -27.25 6.41 9.83
CA GLU A 100 -26.06 6.60 8.96
C GLU A 100 -25.53 8.05 9.04
N ALA A 101 -26.43 9.04 9.08
CA ALA A 101 -26.06 10.45 9.15
C ALA A 101 -25.41 10.82 10.49
N ASP A 102 -25.92 10.27 11.60
CA ASP A 102 -25.37 10.51 12.95
C ASP A 102 -23.97 9.91 13.07
N ILE A 103 -23.78 8.68 12.60
CA ILE A 103 -22.46 8.01 12.61
C ILE A 103 -21.46 8.78 11.75
N LYS A 104 -21.83 9.23 10.54
CA LYS A 104 -20.96 10.05 9.69
C LYS A 104 -20.54 11.35 10.38
N LYS A 105 -21.48 12.02 11.06
CA LYS A 105 -21.20 13.25 11.80
C LYS A 105 -20.22 12.97 12.95
N GLU A 106 -20.43 11.87 13.66
CA GLU A 106 -19.58 11.47 14.77
C GLU A 106 -18.16 11.13 14.32
N ILE A 107 -17.99 10.29 13.30
CA ILE A 107 -16.67 9.95 12.71
C ILE A 107 -15.94 11.21 12.27
N LYS A 108 -16.63 12.14 11.59
CA LYS A 108 -16.03 13.40 11.12
C LYS A 108 -15.52 14.30 12.26
N GLN A 109 -16.15 14.21 13.43
CA GLN A 109 -15.82 15.02 14.61
C GLN A 109 -14.97 14.25 15.64
N TYR A 110 -14.61 13.01 15.32
CA TYR A 110 -13.96 12.10 16.26
C TYR A 110 -12.55 12.57 16.62
N SER A 111 -12.19 12.34 17.87
CA SER A 111 -10.89 12.69 18.42
C SER A 111 -10.57 11.82 19.63
N PHE A 112 -9.31 11.46 19.77
CA PHE A 112 -8.79 10.78 20.95
C PHE A 112 -8.58 11.78 22.08
N HIS A 113 -9.08 11.46 23.26
CA HIS A 113 -8.88 12.23 24.47
C HIS A 113 -7.91 11.48 25.37
N VAL A 114 -6.70 12.01 25.53
CA VAL A 114 -5.62 11.36 26.30
C VAL A 114 -4.96 12.41 27.17
N MET A 115 -4.76 12.12 28.47
CA MET A 115 -4.09 13.02 29.41
C MET A 115 -4.65 14.46 29.41
N GLY A 116 -5.98 14.60 29.32
CA GLY A 116 -6.66 15.90 29.29
C GLY A 116 -6.47 16.68 27.99
N ARG A 117 -5.80 16.12 26.98
CA ARG A 117 -5.60 16.69 25.65
C ARG A 117 -6.50 16.01 24.63
N LYS A 118 -6.82 16.74 23.57
CA LYS A 118 -7.64 16.28 22.45
C LYS A 118 -6.76 16.17 21.20
N TYR A 119 -6.74 15.00 20.58
CA TYR A 119 -6.02 14.70 19.35
C TYR A 119 -7.02 14.30 18.28
N ASN A 120 -7.12 15.09 17.22
CA ASN A 120 -7.88 14.67 16.05
C ASN A 120 -7.10 13.59 15.28
N LEU A 121 -7.76 12.88 14.36
CA LEU A 121 -7.14 11.80 13.57
C LEU A 121 -5.83 12.22 12.87
N HIS A 122 -5.73 13.46 12.37
CA HIS A 122 -4.52 13.98 11.74
C HIS A 122 -3.38 14.35 12.71
N GLN A 123 -3.54 14.10 14.02
CA GLN A 123 -2.60 14.45 15.08
C GLN A 123 -2.10 13.20 15.84
N CYS A 124 -2.29 12.01 15.27
CA CYS A 124 -1.84 10.77 15.88
C CYS A 124 -0.31 10.73 16.02
N ASP A 125 0.43 11.43 15.17
CA ASP A 125 1.89 11.63 15.29
C ASP A 125 2.28 12.24 16.65
N LYS A 126 1.53 13.26 17.10
CA LYS A 126 1.72 13.92 18.40
C LYS A 126 1.32 13.01 19.55
N LEU A 127 0.21 12.29 19.40
CA LEU A 127 -0.25 11.33 20.40
C LEU A 127 0.81 10.22 20.60
N ASN A 128 1.36 9.67 19.52
CA ASN A 128 2.41 8.65 19.59
C ASN A 128 3.69 9.20 20.24
N LYS A 129 4.05 10.47 20.00
CA LYS A 129 5.18 11.12 20.70
C LYS A 129 4.92 11.23 22.20
N ASP A 130 3.71 11.61 22.59
CA ASP A 130 3.33 11.71 24.00
C ASP A 130 3.31 10.31 24.68
N LEU A 131 2.78 9.27 24.01
CA LEU A 131 2.84 7.89 24.50
C LEU A 131 4.28 7.39 24.71
N ARG A 132 5.17 7.60 23.73
CA ARG A 132 6.58 7.24 23.85
C ARG A 132 7.28 7.97 24.99
N ALA A 133 6.95 9.25 25.21
CA ALA A 133 7.50 10.02 26.32
C ALA A 133 7.09 9.46 27.70
N MET A 134 5.98 8.73 27.78
CA MET A 134 5.54 8.00 28.97
C MET A 134 6.18 6.61 29.11
N GLY A 135 6.95 6.15 28.11
CA GLY A 135 7.50 4.79 28.07
C GLY A 135 6.51 3.74 27.56
N SER A 136 5.48 4.14 26.82
CA SER A 136 4.52 3.23 26.20
C SER A 136 5.05 2.68 24.89
N ASP A 137 4.87 1.37 24.69
CA ASP A 137 5.09 0.65 23.44
C ASP A 137 3.83 0.69 22.54
N ALA A 138 2.75 1.35 22.99
CA ALA A 138 1.52 1.44 22.23
C ALA A 138 1.67 2.43 21.07
N ILE A 139 1.14 2.04 19.92
CA ILE A 139 1.19 2.78 18.66
C ILE A 139 -0.23 2.95 18.15
N LEU A 140 -0.58 4.19 17.81
CA LEU A 140 -1.83 4.55 17.16
C LEU A 140 -1.55 5.12 15.77
N GLN A 141 -1.89 4.37 14.73
CA GLN A 141 -2.09 4.92 13.41
C GLN A 141 -3.50 5.51 13.35
N GLY A 142 -3.61 6.74 12.85
CA GLY A 142 -4.89 7.36 12.54
C GLY A 142 -4.71 8.34 11.40
N GLY A 143 -5.58 8.25 10.39
CA GLY A 143 -5.43 9.04 9.19
C GLY A 143 -6.54 8.85 8.18
N PHE A 144 -6.33 9.42 7.00
CA PHE A 144 -7.21 9.28 5.86
C PHE A 144 -6.47 8.56 4.74
N TYR A 145 -7.09 7.54 4.16
CA TYR A 145 -6.66 6.92 2.92
C TYR A 145 -7.68 7.24 1.83
N GLY A 146 -7.31 8.17 0.95
CA GLY A 146 -8.26 8.82 0.06
C GLY A 146 -9.37 9.54 0.84
N HIS A 147 -10.59 9.03 0.76
CA HIS A 147 -11.76 9.56 1.50
C HIS A 147 -12.14 8.74 2.75
N ASP A 148 -11.53 7.58 2.92
CA ASP A 148 -11.82 6.67 4.02
C ASP A 148 -10.95 6.99 5.23
N VAL A 149 -11.47 6.73 6.42
CA VAL A 149 -10.73 6.93 7.67
C VAL A 149 -10.18 5.59 8.13
N GLU A 150 -8.93 5.59 8.55
CA GLU A 150 -8.27 4.40 9.05
C GLU A 150 -7.69 4.64 10.44
N VAL A 151 -7.87 3.64 11.30
CA VAL A 151 -7.27 3.61 12.63
C VAL A 151 -6.72 2.21 12.85
N ILE A 152 -5.49 2.11 13.35
CA ILE A 152 -4.89 0.89 13.88
C ILE A 152 -4.27 1.22 15.22
N TYR A 153 -4.58 0.42 16.24
CA TYR A 153 -4.02 0.56 17.57
C TYR A 153 -3.49 -0.78 18.06
N GLY A 154 -2.30 -0.78 18.62
CA GLY A 154 -1.63 -2.00 19.03
C GLY A 154 -0.31 -1.72 19.73
N LYS A 155 0.43 -2.79 20.01
CA LYS A 155 1.77 -2.72 20.58
C LYS A 155 2.82 -2.86 19.48
N GLY A 156 3.94 -2.15 19.63
CA GLY A 156 5.03 -2.29 18.69
C GLY A 156 6.31 -1.54 19.02
N GLN A 157 7.15 -1.40 18.01
CA GLN A 157 8.45 -0.73 18.10
C GLN A 157 8.51 0.49 17.20
N TYR A 158 9.41 1.41 17.54
CA TYR A 158 9.68 2.62 16.78
C TYR A 158 11.16 2.68 16.37
N LYS A 159 11.41 3.08 15.13
CA LYS A 159 12.74 3.34 14.60
C LYS A 159 12.73 4.53 13.67
N HIS A 160 13.70 5.41 13.82
CA HIS A 160 13.94 6.47 12.85
C HIS A 160 14.85 5.97 11.72
N MET A 161 14.46 6.14 10.46
CA MET A 161 15.20 5.68 9.28
C MET A 161 15.17 6.75 8.17
N GLY A 162 16.32 7.38 7.91
CA GLY A 162 16.39 8.51 6.98
C GLY A 162 15.52 9.67 7.48
N ASP A 163 14.56 10.10 6.67
CA ASP A 163 13.60 11.16 7.04
C ASP A 163 12.27 10.61 7.60
N TYR A 164 12.19 9.30 7.87
CA TYR A 164 10.97 8.60 8.27
C TYR A 164 10.99 8.12 9.72
N ASP A 165 9.83 8.26 10.36
CA ASP A 165 9.45 7.61 11.60
C ASP A 165 8.76 6.28 11.27
N VAL A 166 9.46 5.16 11.47
CA VAL A 166 8.96 3.81 11.17
C VAL A 166 8.43 3.16 12.44
N PHE A 167 7.18 2.72 12.37
CA PHE A 167 6.44 2.06 13.42
C PHE A 167 6.18 0.61 13.02
N PHE A 168 6.67 -0.34 13.81
CA PHE A 168 6.45 -1.77 13.62
C PHE A 168 5.37 -2.22 14.59
N ILE A 169 4.12 -2.32 14.14
CA ILE A 169 3.01 -2.81 14.97
C ILE A 169 3.10 -4.33 14.99
N GLU A 170 3.59 -4.86 16.12
CA GLU A 170 3.83 -6.29 16.34
C GLU A 170 2.51 -7.03 16.67
N ASP A 171 1.64 -6.39 17.44
CA ASP A 171 0.35 -6.94 17.88
C ASP A 171 -0.76 -5.90 17.68
N GLU A 172 -1.69 -6.13 16.76
CA GLU A 172 -2.84 -5.27 16.53
C GLU A 172 -3.94 -5.62 17.54
N TRP A 173 -4.38 -4.65 18.33
CA TRP A 173 -5.49 -4.83 19.27
C TRP A 173 -6.80 -4.33 18.67
N VAL A 174 -6.73 -3.27 17.87
CA VAL A 174 -7.87 -2.66 17.20
C VAL A 174 -7.45 -2.21 15.81
N ARG A 175 -8.37 -2.36 14.85
CA ARG A 175 -8.27 -1.68 13.56
C ARG A 175 -9.63 -1.36 12.99
N THR A 176 -9.70 -0.37 12.11
CA THR A 176 -10.92 -0.12 11.34
C THR A 176 -11.14 -1.21 10.30
N PRO A 177 -12.40 -1.47 9.91
CA PRO A 177 -12.73 -2.57 8.99
C PRO A 177 -12.07 -2.47 7.62
N ASN A 178 -11.85 -1.26 7.11
CA ASN A 178 -11.18 -0.98 5.84
C ASN A 178 -9.66 -1.21 5.89
N ALA A 179 -9.03 -1.26 7.07
CA ALA A 179 -7.62 -1.63 7.24
C ALA A 179 -7.45 -3.17 7.17
N ILE A 180 -7.75 -3.75 6.01
CA ILE A 180 -7.78 -5.20 5.80
C ILE A 180 -6.41 -5.84 5.99
N ILE A 181 -6.38 -7.14 6.29
CA ILE A 181 -5.13 -7.90 6.51
C ILE A 181 -4.18 -7.86 5.31
N ALA A 182 -4.72 -7.78 4.09
CA ALA A 182 -3.89 -7.72 2.89
C ALA A 182 -3.03 -6.43 2.81
N MET A 183 -3.38 -5.38 3.56
CA MET A 183 -2.58 -4.16 3.67
C MET A 183 -1.50 -4.38 4.74
N ALA A 184 -0.27 -4.64 4.29
CA ALA A 184 0.88 -4.91 5.17
C ALA A 184 1.55 -3.64 5.71
N ALA A 185 1.35 -2.51 5.05
CA ALA A 185 1.89 -1.22 5.45
C ALA A 185 0.92 -0.07 5.20
N MET A 186 1.20 1.06 5.85
CA MET A 186 0.52 2.32 5.64
C MET A 186 1.55 3.45 5.69
N ILE A 187 1.44 4.39 4.77
CA ILE A 187 2.34 5.54 4.68
C ILE A 187 1.59 6.85 4.96
N GLY A 188 2.06 7.57 5.97
CA GLY A 188 1.82 8.98 6.17
C GLY A 188 2.97 9.81 5.60
N LYS A 189 2.91 11.13 5.73
CA LYS A 189 3.90 12.04 5.11
C LYS A 189 5.37 11.66 5.42
N ASN A 190 5.66 11.39 6.69
CA ASN A 190 6.98 10.98 7.18
C ASN A 190 6.85 9.78 8.15
N GLU A 191 5.72 9.09 8.14
CA GLU A 191 5.45 7.99 9.07
C GLU A 191 5.14 6.74 8.26
N ILE A 192 5.78 5.61 8.60
CA ILE A 192 5.51 4.33 7.98
C ILE A 192 5.04 3.38 9.08
N PHE A 193 3.86 2.80 8.92
CA PHE A 193 3.32 1.81 9.85
C PHE A 193 3.36 0.44 9.19
N LEU A 194 4.23 -0.45 9.67
CA LEU A 194 4.29 -1.84 9.26
C LEU A 194 3.47 -2.70 10.20
N ARG A 195 2.73 -3.64 9.60
CA ARG A 195 1.75 -4.47 10.29
C ARG A 195 2.21 -5.92 10.32
N HIS A 196 2.85 -6.33 11.41
CA HIS A 196 3.46 -7.65 11.51
C HIS A 196 2.44 -8.78 11.36
N GLN A 197 1.27 -8.66 12.00
CA GLN A 197 0.19 -9.66 11.88
C GLN A 197 -0.38 -9.78 10.46
N SER A 198 -0.37 -8.69 9.68
CA SER A 198 -0.71 -8.73 8.25
C SER A 198 0.32 -9.56 7.48
N ILE A 199 1.62 -9.32 7.74
CA ILE A 199 2.73 -10.05 7.11
C ILE A 199 2.72 -11.54 7.49
N GLU A 200 2.47 -11.87 8.76
CA GLU A 200 2.28 -13.25 9.21
C GLU A 200 1.12 -13.94 8.49
N THR A 201 0.03 -13.21 8.25
CA THR A 201 -1.11 -13.75 7.52
C THR A 201 -0.76 -13.98 6.05
N ILE A 202 -0.05 -13.06 5.39
CA ILE A 202 0.48 -13.25 4.02
C ILE A 202 1.37 -14.49 3.97
N PHE A 203 2.28 -14.63 4.94
CA PHE A 203 3.13 -15.81 5.08
C PHE A 203 2.30 -17.09 5.16
N SER A 204 1.33 -17.17 6.07
CA SER A 204 0.51 -18.39 6.25
C SER A 204 -0.36 -18.69 5.02
N GLN A 205 -1.08 -17.70 4.51
CA GLN A 205 -2.06 -17.90 3.42
C GLN A 205 -1.40 -18.13 2.07
N LYS A 206 -0.19 -17.62 1.84
CA LYS A 206 0.49 -17.72 0.54
C LYS A 206 1.64 -18.72 0.54
N TRP A 207 2.49 -18.65 1.54
CA TRP A 207 3.78 -19.37 1.57
C TRP A 207 3.65 -20.71 2.28
N GLU A 208 3.04 -20.73 3.46
CA GLU A 208 2.75 -21.98 4.18
C GLU A 208 1.74 -22.85 3.41
N ALA A 209 0.65 -22.23 2.94
CA ALA A 209 -0.37 -22.91 2.15
C ALA A 209 0.19 -23.56 0.87
N ALA A 210 1.23 -23.00 0.24
CA ALA A 210 1.84 -23.57 -0.96
C ALA A 210 2.52 -24.94 -0.71
N LEU A 211 2.92 -25.23 0.53
CA LEU A 211 3.48 -26.52 0.93
C LEU A 211 2.43 -27.47 1.52
N LEU A 212 1.43 -26.93 2.23
CA LEU A 212 0.36 -27.73 2.84
C LEU A 212 -0.68 -28.21 1.81
N TYR A 213 -0.99 -27.36 0.84
CA TYR A 213 -1.99 -27.59 -0.19
C TYR A 213 -1.38 -27.37 -1.57
N PRO A 214 -0.40 -28.20 -1.97
CA PRO A 214 0.23 -28.05 -3.27
C PRO A 214 -0.84 -28.15 -4.35
N PRO A 215 -0.84 -27.23 -5.33
CA PRO A 215 -1.92 -27.14 -6.29
C PRO A 215 -2.01 -28.45 -7.09
N LEU A 216 -3.19 -29.08 -7.03
CA LEU A 216 -3.45 -30.39 -7.65
C LEU A 216 -3.41 -30.32 -9.18
N ASN A 217 -3.65 -29.14 -9.76
CA ASN A 217 -3.52 -28.85 -11.19
C ASN A 217 -3.30 -27.35 -11.40
N ASP A 218 -2.13 -26.97 -11.91
CA ASP A 218 -1.86 -25.59 -12.33
C ASP A 218 -2.51 -25.31 -13.69
N SER A 219 -3.81 -25.04 -13.66
CA SER A 219 -4.67 -24.96 -14.85
C SER A 219 -4.29 -23.84 -15.82
N THR A 220 -3.56 -22.80 -15.37
CA THR A 220 -3.13 -21.67 -16.20
C THR A 220 -1.61 -21.50 -16.18
N ALA A 221 -1.04 -20.91 -17.24
CA ALA A 221 0.37 -20.54 -17.26
C ALA A 221 0.72 -19.62 -16.09
N TYR A 222 -0.15 -18.64 -15.78
CA TYR A 222 0.07 -17.70 -14.69
C TYR A 222 0.15 -18.35 -13.31
N LYS A 223 -0.66 -19.38 -13.02
CA LYS A 223 -0.56 -20.15 -11.77
C LYS A 223 0.73 -20.96 -11.69
N ARG A 224 1.13 -21.61 -12.79
CA ARG A 224 2.44 -22.31 -12.87
C ARG A 224 3.60 -21.38 -12.58
N LEU A 225 3.53 -20.15 -13.07
CA LEU A 225 4.56 -19.14 -12.90
C LEU A 225 4.65 -18.66 -11.46
N SER A 226 3.52 -18.31 -10.85
CA SER A 226 3.44 -17.99 -9.41
C SER A 226 4.08 -19.10 -8.56
N ASN A 227 3.76 -20.37 -8.82
CA ASN A 227 4.34 -21.49 -8.09
C ASN A 227 5.82 -21.70 -8.38
N THR A 228 6.29 -21.33 -9.57
CA THR A 228 7.71 -21.37 -9.92
C THR A 228 8.50 -20.38 -9.07
N PHE A 229 8.02 -19.13 -8.92
CA PHE A 229 8.65 -18.16 -8.02
C PHE A 229 8.71 -18.69 -6.58
N LYS A 230 7.60 -19.25 -6.07
CA LYS A 230 7.58 -19.82 -4.73
C LYS A 230 8.61 -20.95 -4.55
N LYS A 231 8.68 -21.87 -5.52
CA LYS A 231 9.68 -22.96 -5.55
C LYS A 231 11.11 -22.41 -5.55
N ARG A 232 11.40 -21.35 -6.30
CA ARG A 232 12.73 -20.72 -6.32
C ARG A 232 13.07 -20.07 -4.98
N ALA A 233 12.14 -19.36 -4.36
CA ALA A 233 12.34 -18.82 -3.02
C ALA A 233 12.62 -19.93 -1.98
N PHE A 234 11.86 -21.03 -1.99
CA PHE A 234 12.12 -22.17 -1.12
C PHE A 234 13.49 -22.81 -1.38
N GLN A 235 13.89 -22.96 -2.64
CA GLN A 235 15.22 -23.47 -3.00
C GLN A 235 16.34 -22.58 -2.44
N SER A 236 16.19 -21.25 -2.51
CA SER A 236 17.18 -20.30 -1.98
C SER A 236 17.33 -20.38 -0.45
N PHE A 237 16.25 -20.68 0.27
CA PHE A 237 16.27 -20.97 1.71
C PHE A 237 16.61 -22.45 2.05
N ASN A 238 16.76 -23.33 1.06
CA ASN A 238 16.88 -24.78 1.25
C ASN A 238 15.69 -25.39 2.03
N ILE A 239 14.49 -24.88 1.79
CA ILE A 239 13.22 -25.37 2.32
C ILE A 239 12.70 -26.46 1.40
N LYS A 240 12.47 -27.66 1.95
CA LYS A 240 11.99 -28.83 1.19
C LYS A 240 10.57 -29.25 1.55
N ASP A 241 10.14 -28.91 2.75
CA ASP A 241 8.87 -29.29 3.34
C ASP A 241 8.39 -28.22 4.33
N HIS A 242 7.19 -28.41 4.86
CA HIS A 242 6.56 -27.49 5.80
C HIS A 242 7.39 -27.35 7.10
N ALA A 243 7.96 -28.43 7.63
CA ALA A 243 8.79 -28.37 8.83
C ALA A 243 10.04 -27.49 8.62
N ALA A 244 10.69 -27.60 7.46
CA ALA A 244 11.80 -26.73 7.09
C ALA A 244 11.35 -25.26 6.96
N LEU A 245 10.16 -25.00 6.39
CA LEU A 245 9.62 -23.64 6.29
C LEU A 245 9.44 -23.01 7.68
N ILE A 246 8.84 -23.75 8.64
CA ILE A 246 8.65 -23.27 10.01
C ILE A 246 10.00 -22.96 10.69
N ASN A 247 11.06 -23.74 10.43
CA ASN A 247 12.40 -23.43 10.95
C ASN A 247 12.99 -22.13 10.39
N TYR A 248 12.56 -21.69 9.20
CA TYR A 248 12.98 -20.43 8.58
C TYR A 248 11.94 -19.31 8.75
N GLU A 249 10.83 -19.55 9.43
CA GLU A 249 9.67 -18.65 9.49
C GLU A 249 10.07 -17.20 9.80
N LYS A 250 10.82 -16.99 10.89
CA LYS A 250 11.26 -15.64 11.29
C LYS A 250 12.07 -14.93 10.19
N ALA A 251 13.00 -15.63 9.54
CA ALA A 251 13.82 -15.06 8.48
C ALA A 251 13.02 -14.79 7.20
N PHE A 252 12.02 -15.63 6.93
CA PHE A 252 11.13 -15.49 5.78
C PHE A 252 10.17 -14.32 5.96
N ILE A 253 9.57 -14.19 7.15
CA ILE A 253 8.72 -13.05 7.52
C ILE A 253 9.53 -11.75 7.46
N GLN A 254 10.75 -11.73 8.00
CA GLN A 254 11.62 -10.55 7.90
C GLN A 254 11.93 -10.18 6.44
N ALA A 255 12.12 -11.17 5.56
CA ALA A 255 12.34 -10.91 4.14
C ALA A 255 11.11 -10.24 3.46
N ILE A 256 9.89 -10.64 3.83
CA ILE A 256 8.66 -9.97 3.36
C ILE A 256 8.55 -8.57 3.97
N GLU A 257 8.78 -8.43 5.27
CA GLU A 257 8.73 -7.16 5.99
C GLU A 257 9.73 -6.15 5.43
N ASP A 258 10.96 -6.56 5.14
CA ASP A 258 11.98 -5.72 4.53
C ASP A 258 11.55 -5.26 3.13
N ASN A 259 10.98 -6.14 2.31
CA ASN A 259 10.49 -5.78 0.98
C ASN A 259 9.43 -4.68 1.06
N VAL A 260 8.47 -4.82 1.98
CA VAL A 260 7.42 -3.83 2.20
C VAL A 260 8.00 -2.53 2.77
N LEU A 261 8.84 -2.60 3.81
CA LEU A 261 9.46 -1.43 4.43
C LEU A 261 10.22 -0.57 3.41
N PHE A 262 11.11 -1.20 2.64
CA PHE A 262 11.94 -0.47 1.71
C PHE A 262 11.14 0.04 0.50
N HIS A 263 10.01 -0.59 0.16
CA HIS A 263 9.08 -0.07 -0.84
C HIS A 263 8.46 1.27 -0.38
N GLU A 264 7.93 1.31 0.84
CA GLU A 264 7.35 2.54 1.41
C GLU A 264 8.38 3.68 1.53
N ILE A 265 9.60 3.35 1.98
CA ILE A 265 10.74 4.29 1.97
C ILE A 265 11.04 4.77 0.55
N GLY A 266 10.97 3.87 -0.42
CA GLY A 266 11.21 4.13 -1.83
C GLY A 266 10.30 5.22 -2.38
N HIS A 267 9.02 5.24 -2.00
CA HIS A 267 8.08 6.27 -2.43
C HIS A 267 8.60 7.67 -2.16
N GLY A 268 8.98 7.96 -0.92
CA GLY A 268 9.41 9.32 -0.62
C GLY A 268 10.83 9.65 -1.11
N ILE A 269 11.72 8.66 -1.33
CA ILE A 269 12.96 8.90 -2.10
C ILE A 269 12.62 9.39 -3.52
N ILE A 270 11.67 8.75 -4.17
CA ILE A 270 11.29 9.07 -5.54
C ILE A 270 10.55 10.40 -5.61
N GLN A 271 9.54 10.59 -4.78
CA GLN A 271 8.65 11.74 -4.79
C GLN A 271 9.34 13.04 -4.33
N TYR A 272 10.18 12.97 -3.30
CA TYR A 272 10.77 14.18 -2.69
C TYR A 272 12.22 14.46 -3.11
N HIS A 273 12.95 13.46 -3.63
CA HIS A 273 14.38 13.61 -3.89
C HIS A 273 14.83 13.26 -5.31
N THR A 274 14.01 12.55 -6.09
CA THR A 274 14.41 12.06 -7.42
C THR A 274 13.65 12.72 -8.55
N LEU A 275 12.31 12.76 -8.46
CA LEU A 275 11.46 13.32 -9.50
C LEU A 275 11.32 14.83 -9.37
N ASN A 276 11.10 15.48 -10.52
CA ASN A 276 10.56 16.84 -10.53
C ASN A 276 9.15 16.82 -9.91
N GLN A 277 8.86 17.77 -9.02
CA GLN A 277 7.60 17.83 -8.27
C GLN A 277 6.37 17.72 -9.16
N THR A 278 6.32 18.50 -10.25
CA THR A 278 5.20 18.51 -11.21
C THR A 278 5.06 17.21 -11.97
N ILE A 279 6.17 16.56 -12.33
CA ILE A 279 6.08 15.24 -12.99
C ILE A 279 5.52 14.20 -12.03
N GLY A 280 6.05 14.16 -10.79
CA GLY A 280 5.61 13.19 -9.79
C GLY A 280 4.15 13.39 -9.39
N SER A 281 3.74 14.62 -9.12
CA SER A 281 2.38 14.97 -8.68
C SER A 281 1.34 14.75 -9.79
N LEU A 282 1.62 15.15 -11.03
CA LEU A 282 0.72 14.91 -12.17
C LEU A 282 0.62 13.42 -12.51
N ALA A 283 1.72 12.67 -12.45
CA ALA A 283 1.70 11.23 -12.67
C ALA A 283 0.89 10.50 -11.57
N GLU A 284 1.03 10.89 -10.31
CA GLU A 284 0.26 10.31 -9.21
C GLU A 284 -1.23 10.64 -9.36
N SER A 285 -1.55 11.88 -9.73
CA SER A 285 -2.91 12.37 -9.90
C SER A 285 -3.65 11.69 -11.06
N SER A 286 -2.95 11.03 -11.99
CA SER A 286 -3.60 10.29 -13.07
C SER A 286 -4.48 9.15 -12.57
N LYS A 287 -4.31 8.69 -11.31
CA LYS A 287 -5.16 7.68 -10.66
C LYS A 287 -6.66 8.02 -10.64
N VAL A 288 -7.01 9.30 -10.83
CA VAL A 288 -8.40 9.73 -11.03
C VAL A 288 -9.03 9.14 -12.30
N TYR A 289 -8.21 8.66 -13.24
CA TYR A 289 -8.60 7.91 -14.43
C TYR A 289 -8.14 6.46 -14.31
N GLU A 290 -8.76 5.72 -13.38
CA GLU A 290 -8.48 4.31 -13.11
C GLU A 290 -6.98 4.04 -12.80
N GLU A 291 -6.65 2.78 -12.53
CA GLU A 291 -5.24 2.38 -12.51
C GLU A 291 -4.65 2.42 -13.91
N ASN A 292 -3.48 3.03 -14.05
CA ASN A 292 -2.87 3.26 -15.35
C ASN A 292 -1.34 3.14 -15.29
N VAL A 293 -0.68 3.36 -16.43
CA VAL A 293 0.78 3.13 -16.49
C VAL A 293 1.59 4.19 -15.73
N LEU A 294 1.07 5.40 -15.52
CA LEU A 294 1.80 6.45 -14.82
C LEU A 294 1.92 6.12 -13.33
N THR A 295 0.81 5.69 -12.70
CA THR A 295 0.80 5.21 -11.31
C THR A 295 1.67 3.97 -11.17
N ALA A 296 1.55 3.00 -12.08
CA ALA A 296 2.40 1.81 -12.07
C ALA A 296 3.91 2.11 -12.18
N ILE A 297 4.32 3.15 -12.91
CA ILE A 297 5.74 3.56 -12.97
C ILE A 297 6.19 4.16 -11.63
N LEU A 298 5.34 4.92 -10.94
CA LEU A 298 5.70 5.47 -9.63
C LEU A 298 5.95 4.35 -8.61
N GLU A 299 5.10 3.32 -8.60
CA GLU A 299 5.30 2.10 -7.79
C GLU A 299 6.64 1.42 -8.11
N ILE A 300 6.94 1.22 -9.40
CA ILE A 300 8.21 0.63 -9.83
C ILE A 300 9.39 1.49 -9.43
N LEU A 301 9.28 2.81 -9.56
CA LEU A 301 10.35 3.70 -9.14
C LEU A 301 10.61 3.59 -7.64
N ALA A 302 9.57 3.43 -6.81
CA ALA A 302 9.73 3.19 -5.37
C ALA A 302 10.52 1.88 -5.13
N ASP A 303 10.21 0.82 -5.87
CA ASP A 303 10.92 -0.47 -5.78
C ASP A 303 12.39 -0.37 -6.14
N LEU A 304 12.67 0.46 -7.14
CA LEU A 304 13.98 0.68 -7.73
C LEU A 304 14.70 1.89 -7.11
N ALA A 305 14.15 2.47 -6.04
CA ALA A 305 14.64 3.73 -5.49
C ALA A 305 16.13 3.62 -5.12
N PRO A 306 16.97 4.56 -5.59
CA PRO A 306 18.41 4.50 -5.37
C PRO A 306 18.75 4.75 -3.90
N LEU A 307 20.01 4.52 -3.53
CA LEU A 307 20.50 4.89 -2.20
C LEU A 307 20.48 6.42 -2.03
N PHE A 308 19.81 6.89 -0.98
CA PHE A 308 19.76 8.29 -0.56
C PHE A 308 19.81 8.35 0.97
N ASN A 309 20.78 9.06 1.56
CA ASN A 309 20.92 9.20 3.02
C ASN A 309 20.74 7.87 3.80
N ASP A 310 21.47 6.83 3.39
CA ASP A 310 21.45 5.48 3.96
C ASP A 310 20.14 4.67 3.81
N VAL A 311 19.09 5.25 3.23
CA VAL A 311 17.85 4.58 2.86
C VAL A 311 17.76 4.31 1.35
N LYS A 312 16.96 3.32 0.95
CA LYS A 312 16.91 2.81 -0.43
C LYS A 312 15.64 2.02 -0.68
N GLY A 313 15.32 1.75 -1.96
CA GLY A 313 14.27 0.83 -2.36
C GLY A 313 14.63 -0.65 -2.14
N PRO A 314 13.63 -1.55 -2.19
CA PRO A 314 13.79 -2.97 -1.89
C PRO A 314 14.79 -3.66 -2.82
N VAL A 315 14.80 -3.33 -4.12
CA VAL A 315 15.70 -3.99 -5.07
C VAL A 315 17.17 -3.58 -4.84
N VAL A 316 17.41 -2.31 -4.50
CA VAL A 316 18.75 -1.84 -4.12
C VAL A 316 19.17 -2.45 -2.78
N ASN A 317 18.24 -2.67 -1.85
CA ASN A 317 18.50 -3.41 -0.63
C ASN A 317 18.95 -4.85 -0.89
N MET A 318 18.27 -5.56 -1.79
CA MET A 318 18.66 -6.93 -2.20
C MET A 318 20.07 -6.96 -2.81
N CYS A 319 20.42 -6.00 -3.67
CA CYS A 319 21.78 -5.86 -4.20
C CYS A 319 22.82 -5.69 -3.08
N GLY A 320 22.51 -4.91 -2.05
CA GLY A 320 23.35 -4.75 -0.87
C GLY A 320 23.52 -6.05 -0.09
N ILE A 321 22.43 -6.77 0.17
CA ILE A 321 22.44 -8.07 0.87
C ILE A 321 23.22 -9.11 0.05
N ALA A 322 23.12 -9.11 -1.28
CA ALA A 322 23.76 -10.10 -2.14
C ALA A 322 25.29 -10.15 -1.98
N LYS A 323 25.91 -9.04 -1.59
CA LYS A 323 27.37 -8.95 -1.33
C LYS A 323 27.81 -9.76 -0.12
N GLN A 324 26.91 -10.00 0.84
CA GLN A 324 27.19 -10.69 2.09
C GLN A 324 26.48 -12.05 2.17
N ASN A 325 25.24 -12.10 1.69
CA ASN A 325 24.38 -13.27 1.73
C ASN A 325 23.59 -13.40 0.40
N PRO A 326 24.22 -13.89 -0.68
CA PRO A 326 23.59 -14.01 -1.99
C PRO A 326 22.36 -14.92 -2.01
N ARG A 327 22.32 -15.94 -1.14
CA ARG A 327 21.15 -16.83 -1.04
C ARG A 327 19.93 -16.12 -0.47
N LEU A 328 20.11 -15.33 0.59
CA LEU A 328 19.01 -14.54 1.15
C LEU A 328 18.52 -13.50 0.14
N ALA A 329 19.42 -12.78 -0.53
CA ALA A 329 19.04 -11.81 -1.56
C ALA A 329 18.24 -12.48 -2.70
N GLN A 330 18.68 -13.65 -3.17
CA GLN A 330 17.95 -14.41 -4.18
C GLN A 330 16.58 -14.87 -3.69
N ALA A 331 16.48 -15.28 -2.42
CA ALA A 331 15.19 -15.65 -1.83
C ALA A 331 14.23 -14.45 -1.76
N MET A 332 14.70 -13.30 -1.26
CA MET A 332 13.95 -12.04 -1.21
C MET A 332 13.46 -11.62 -2.60
N TYR A 333 14.30 -11.78 -3.62
CA TYR A 333 13.98 -11.48 -5.01
C TYR A 333 12.81 -12.32 -5.55
N TYR A 334 12.80 -13.63 -5.24
CA TYR A 334 11.72 -14.52 -5.66
C TYR A 334 10.46 -14.41 -4.80
N ILE A 335 10.61 -14.04 -3.51
CA ILE A 335 9.48 -13.62 -2.68
C ILE A 335 8.79 -12.42 -3.33
N TYR A 336 9.58 -11.40 -3.64
CA TYR A 336 9.12 -10.17 -4.26
C TYR A 336 8.39 -10.43 -5.59
N LEU A 337 9.03 -11.16 -6.51
CA LEU A 337 8.39 -11.55 -7.78
C LEU A 337 7.08 -12.31 -7.58
N SER A 338 6.97 -13.16 -6.55
CA SER A 338 5.72 -13.84 -6.25
C SER A 338 4.66 -12.88 -5.68
N ASP A 339 5.06 -11.89 -4.90
CA ASP A 339 4.19 -10.89 -4.26
C ASP A 339 3.66 -9.85 -5.26
N THR A 340 4.44 -9.52 -6.29
CA THR A 340 4.04 -8.60 -7.34
C THR A 340 3.38 -9.27 -8.56
N TRP A 341 3.13 -10.58 -8.50
CA TRP A 341 2.52 -11.35 -9.58
C TRP A 341 1.01 -11.47 -9.38
N PHE A 342 0.23 -10.51 -9.89
CA PHE A 342 -1.22 -10.46 -9.68
C PHE A 342 -2.03 -11.31 -10.69
N TYR A 343 -1.38 -11.95 -11.66
CA TYR A 343 -2.06 -12.77 -12.68
C TYR A 343 -2.69 -14.07 -12.17
N ASP A 344 -2.39 -14.48 -10.94
CA ASP A 344 -3.03 -15.61 -10.26
C ASP A 344 -4.14 -15.18 -9.29
N THR A 345 -4.44 -13.88 -9.23
CA THR A 345 -5.48 -13.26 -8.40
C THR A 345 -6.65 -12.75 -9.25
N THR A 346 -7.71 -12.26 -8.58
CA THR A 346 -8.82 -11.54 -9.23
C THR A 346 -8.56 -10.04 -9.40
N ASP A 347 -7.42 -9.55 -8.90
CA ASP A 347 -7.12 -8.13 -8.75
C ASP A 347 -6.52 -7.54 -10.03
N ASN A 348 -7.39 -7.24 -10.99
CA ASN A 348 -6.97 -6.77 -12.31
C ASN A 348 -6.32 -5.37 -12.32
N TYR A 349 -6.51 -4.59 -11.25
CA TYR A 349 -6.00 -3.21 -11.17
C TYR A 349 -4.46 -3.16 -11.08
N MET A 350 -3.84 -4.20 -10.51
CA MET A 350 -2.36 -4.30 -10.39
C MET A 350 -1.67 -4.85 -11.65
N LEU A 351 -2.39 -5.18 -12.72
CA LEU A 351 -1.79 -5.81 -13.89
C LEU A 351 -0.79 -4.92 -14.63
N HIS A 352 -0.97 -3.59 -14.60
CA HIS A 352 0.00 -2.65 -15.19
C HIS A 352 1.34 -2.72 -14.47
N TYR A 353 1.28 -2.76 -13.13
CA TYR A 353 2.44 -2.91 -12.29
C TYR A 353 3.10 -4.29 -12.50
N SER A 354 2.33 -5.39 -12.40
CA SER A 354 2.83 -6.75 -12.66
C SER A 354 3.50 -6.92 -14.01
N ASP A 355 2.93 -6.35 -15.09
CA ASP A 355 3.51 -6.39 -16.44
C ASP A 355 4.94 -5.85 -16.44
N LEU A 356 5.12 -4.64 -15.91
CA LEU A 356 6.37 -3.92 -16.00
C LEU A 356 7.41 -4.44 -15.00
N ILE A 357 7.05 -4.63 -13.73
CA ILE A 357 8.02 -5.06 -12.70
C ILE A 357 8.52 -6.48 -12.97
N SER A 358 7.63 -7.39 -13.40
CA SER A 358 8.04 -8.74 -13.79
C SER A 358 8.98 -8.70 -14.99
N PHE A 359 8.64 -7.93 -16.03
CA PHE A 359 9.52 -7.79 -17.19
C PHE A 359 10.89 -7.25 -16.80
N ILE A 360 10.95 -6.22 -15.95
CA ILE A 360 12.20 -5.64 -15.45
C ILE A 360 13.01 -6.71 -14.72
N MET A 361 12.44 -7.33 -13.69
CA MET A 361 13.16 -8.24 -12.82
C MET A 361 13.64 -9.49 -13.57
N LEU A 362 12.80 -10.07 -14.44
CA LEU A 362 13.16 -11.29 -15.17
C LEU A 362 14.33 -11.10 -16.14
N ASN A 363 14.60 -9.88 -16.62
CA ASN A 363 15.77 -9.60 -17.46
C ASN A 363 17.12 -9.68 -16.70
N TYR A 364 17.08 -9.83 -15.38
CA TYR A 364 18.26 -10.04 -14.52
C TYR A 364 18.37 -11.50 -14.03
N VAL A 365 17.45 -12.38 -14.41
CA VAL A 365 17.53 -13.81 -14.09
C VAL A 365 18.31 -14.54 -15.19
N LYS A 366 19.36 -15.26 -14.81
CA LYS A 366 20.18 -16.09 -15.71
C LYS A 366 19.48 -17.43 -16.00
N ASN A 367 19.97 -18.17 -17.00
CA ASN A 367 19.42 -19.48 -17.40
C ASN A 367 19.48 -20.56 -16.28
N ASP A 368 20.36 -20.38 -15.29
CA ASP A 368 20.44 -21.25 -14.11
C ASP A 368 19.53 -20.78 -12.95
N ALA A 369 18.66 -19.81 -13.22
CA ALA A 369 17.81 -19.09 -12.26
C ALA A 369 18.59 -18.33 -11.18
N VAL A 370 19.86 -18.01 -11.40
CA VAL A 370 20.62 -17.10 -10.53
C VAL A 370 20.37 -15.65 -10.95
N VAL A 371 20.14 -14.77 -9.98
CA VAL A 371 19.93 -13.34 -10.22
C VAL A 371 21.28 -12.64 -10.40
N ASP A 372 21.41 -11.80 -11.43
CA ASP A 372 22.59 -10.96 -11.66
C ASP A 372 22.52 -9.65 -10.87
N PHE A 373 22.78 -9.72 -9.57
CA PHE A 373 22.74 -8.56 -8.67
C PHE A 373 23.78 -7.48 -9.02
N ASP A 374 24.91 -7.85 -9.62
CA ASP A 374 25.96 -6.89 -10.01
C ASP A 374 25.53 -6.04 -11.21
N ARG A 375 24.88 -6.67 -12.21
CA ARG A 375 24.28 -5.94 -13.33
C ARG A 375 23.13 -5.08 -12.84
N LEU A 376 22.26 -5.64 -11.99
CA LEU A 376 21.12 -4.93 -11.43
C LEU A 376 21.57 -3.68 -10.65
N GLU A 377 22.55 -3.78 -9.75
CA GLU A 377 23.05 -2.64 -8.98
C GLU A 377 23.57 -1.50 -9.88
N LYS A 378 24.25 -1.82 -10.98
CA LYS A 378 24.73 -0.80 -11.94
C LYS A 378 23.60 -0.07 -12.63
N ASP A 379 22.52 -0.79 -12.95
CA ASP A 379 21.35 -0.27 -13.65
C ASP A 379 20.40 0.55 -12.75
N LEU A 380 20.57 0.48 -11.42
CA LEU A 380 19.77 1.22 -10.42
C LEU A 380 20.41 2.54 -9.97
N THR A 381 21.21 3.17 -10.83
CA THR A 381 21.82 4.48 -10.56
C THR A 381 21.24 5.58 -11.47
N LEU A 382 21.35 6.85 -11.06
CA LEU A 382 20.88 8.00 -11.86
C LEU A 382 21.86 8.41 -12.98
N LYS A 383 22.81 7.54 -13.34
CA LYS A 383 23.74 7.78 -14.44
C LYS A 383 23.04 7.61 -15.80
N GLU A 384 23.60 8.22 -16.83
CA GLU A 384 23.06 8.03 -18.18
C GLU A 384 23.11 6.55 -18.61
N ASN A 385 22.10 6.15 -19.37
CA ASN A 385 21.95 4.81 -19.97
C ASN A 385 21.73 3.64 -18.99
N THR A 386 21.37 3.93 -17.74
CA THR A 386 20.92 2.92 -16.77
C THR A 386 19.41 2.67 -16.89
N LEU A 387 18.92 1.56 -16.33
CA LEU A 387 17.49 1.25 -16.27
C LEU A 387 16.71 2.35 -15.55
N LEU A 388 17.15 2.76 -14.36
CA LEU A 388 16.46 3.76 -13.55
C LEU A 388 16.31 5.08 -14.31
N SER A 389 17.37 5.53 -14.97
CA SER A 389 17.32 6.75 -15.79
C SER A 389 16.46 6.58 -17.05
N ALA A 390 16.40 5.39 -17.64
CA ALA A 390 15.50 5.12 -18.77
C ALA A 390 14.02 5.20 -18.36
N ILE A 391 13.65 4.64 -17.20
CA ILE A 391 12.28 4.69 -16.66
C ILE A 391 11.89 6.13 -16.36
N ILE A 392 12.74 6.90 -15.65
CA ILE A 392 12.49 8.32 -15.34
C ILE A 392 12.33 9.14 -16.63
N LYS A 393 13.18 8.91 -17.64
CA LYS A 393 13.05 9.59 -18.95
C LYS A 393 11.73 9.26 -19.64
N SER A 394 11.28 8.00 -19.58
CA SER A 394 10.01 7.60 -20.17
C SER A 394 8.83 8.24 -19.44
N LEU A 395 8.84 8.25 -18.10
CA LEU A 395 7.85 8.95 -17.28
C LEU A 395 7.79 10.44 -17.64
N ASN A 396 8.93 11.13 -17.62
CA ASN A 396 9.03 12.54 -17.98
C ASN A 396 8.43 12.83 -19.36
N LYS A 397 8.75 12.02 -20.36
CA LYS A 397 8.23 12.15 -21.73
C LYS A 397 6.71 12.02 -21.78
N VAL A 398 6.15 11.00 -21.13
CA VAL A 398 4.71 10.77 -21.11
C VAL A 398 3.99 11.88 -20.34
N THR A 399 4.46 12.22 -19.14
CA THR A 399 3.82 13.22 -18.28
C THR A 399 3.93 14.64 -18.87
N THR A 400 5.04 14.99 -19.50
CA THR A 400 5.18 16.28 -20.20
C THR A 400 4.18 16.39 -21.36
N THR A 401 3.94 15.29 -22.08
CA THR A 401 2.96 15.26 -23.17
C THR A 401 1.54 15.43 -22.62
N LEU A 402 1.22 14.77 -21.50
CA LEU A 402 -0.05 14.94 -20.79
C LEU A 402 -0.23 16.39 -20.33
N ASN A 403 0.76 16.97 -19.66
CA ASN A 403 0.72 18.36 -19.21
C ASN A 403 0.44 19.32 -20.37
N ARG A 404 1.15 19.15 -21.50
CA ARG A 404 0.92 19.96 -22.70
C ARG A 404 -0.50 19.81 -23.25
N LEU A 405 -1.10 18.62 -23.20
CA LEU A 405 -2.49 18.43 -23.60
C LEU A 405 -3.44 19.23 -22.70
N LEU A 406 -3.19 19.24 -21.39
CA LEU A 406 -3.95 20.04 -20.42
C LEU A 406 -3.77 21.55 -20.68
N GLU A 407 -2.53 22.04 -20.71
CA GLU A 407 -2.23 23.47 -20.92
C GLU A 407 -2.82 24.05 -22.21
N THR A 408 -2.93 23.24 -23.26
CA THR A 408 -3.44 23.66 -24.58
C THR A 408 -4.92 23.35 -24.80
N SER A 409 -5.64 22.89 -23.77
CA SER A 409 -7.08 22.64 -23.82
C SER A 409 -7.89 23.89 -23.51
N LEU A 410 -9.15 23.88 -23.95
CA LEU A 410 -10.17 24.80 -23.44
C LEU A 410 -11.18 24.01 -22.62
N TYR A 411 -11.72 24.62 -21.56
CA TYR A 411 -12.56 23.96 -20.57
C TYR A 411 -13.94 24.61 -20.50
N GLN A 412 -15.00 23.82 -20.58
CA GLN A 412 -16.37 24.32 -20.49
C GLN A 412 -16.88 24.27 -19.04
N VAL A 413 -16.57 25.29 -18.24
CA VAL A 413 -16.97 25.37 -16.83
C VAL A 413 -18.19 26.29 -16.70
N GLN A 414 -19.31 25.76 -16.17
CA GLN A 414 -20.56 26.52 -15.98
C GLN A 414 -21.04 27.28 -17.24
N LYS A 415 -20.87 26.66 -18.42
CA LYS A 415 -21.17 27.22 -19.75
C LYS A 415 -20.25 28.36 -20.22
N LYS A 416 -19.20 28.71 -19.46
CA LYS A 416 -18.12 29.59 -19.91
C LYS A 416 -16.96 28.74 -20.45
N MET A 417 -16.41 29.14 -21.59
CA MET A 417 -15.14 28.59 -22.07
C MET A 417 -13.99 29.27 -21.32
N MET A 418 -13.14 28.46 -20.70
CA MET A 418 -12.02 28.91 -19.87
C MET A 418 -10.71 28.33 -20.39
N THR A 419 -9.64 29.08 -20.26
CA THR A 419 -8.26 28.65 -20.53
C THR A 419 -7.69 27.85 -19.36
N PHE A 420 -6.55 27.19 -19.55
CA PHE A 420 -5.82 26.51 -18.48
C PHE A 420 -5.57 27.42 -17.28
N GLU A 421 -5.04 28.63 -17.50
CA GLU A 421 -4.73 29.58 -16.41
C GLU A 421 -5.98 30.03 -15.64
N GLU A 422 -7.10 30.26 -16.33
CA GLU A 422 -8.34 30.61 -15.65
C GLU A 422 -8.89 29.44 -14.80
N VAL A 423 -8.78 28.20 -15.28
CA VAL A 423 -9.18 27.00 -14.51
C VAL A 423 -8.23 26.76 -13.35
N ARG A 424 -6.92 26.93 -13.57
CA ARG A 424 -5.89 26.84 -12.54
C ARG A 424 -6.23 27.73 -11.35
N HIS A 425 -6.49 29.02 -11.59
CA HIS A 425 -6.88 29.95 -10.53
C HIS A 425 -8.14 29.50 -9.77
N LEU A 426 -9.16 29.00 -10.47
CA LEU A 426 -10.38 28.49 -9.82
C LEU A 426 -10.13 27.29 -8.90
N ILE A 427 -9.14 26.45 -9.21
CA ILE A 427 -8.80 25.26 -8.41
C ILE A 427 -7.91 25.67 -7.24
N GLU A 428 -6.89 26.50 -7.48
CA GLU A 428 -6.01 27.04 -6.43
C GLU A 428 -6.81 27.74 -5.32
N GLU A 429 -7.85 28.53 -5.66
CA GLU A 429 -8.73 29.18 -4.68
C GLU A 429 -9.51 28.19 -3.78
N LYS A 430 -9.71 26.94 -4.23
CA LYS A 430 -10.43 25.92 -3.46
C LYS A 430 -9.51 25.11 -2.56
N ILE A 431 -8.24 24.97 -2.93
CA ILE A 431 -7.29 24.12 -2.23
C ILE A 431 -6.79 24.83 -0.98
N LYS A 432 -7.28 24.38 0.17
CA LYS A 432 -6.85 24.87 1.48
C LYS A 432 -5.59 24.13 1.97
N ALA A 433 -4.55 24.03 1.15
CA ALA A 433 -3.31 23.38 1.58
C ALA A 433 -2.34 24.40 2.22
N PRO A 434 -1.51 23.96 3.19
CA PRO A 434 -0.71 24.87 4.02
C PRO A 434 0.48 25.52 3.29
N LYS A 435 0.88 25.05 2.10
CA LYS A 435 1.90 25.67 1.22
C LYS A 435 1.65 25.32 -0.26
N GLU A 436 1.53 26.34 -1.11
CA GLU A 436 1.32 26.22 -2.57
C GLU A 436 2.46 25.47 -3.28
N ASP A 437 3.69 25.53 -2.79
CA ASP A 437 4.84 24.87 -3.44
C ASP A 437 5.14 23.46 -2.91
N SER A 438 4.20 22.81 -2.20
CA SER A 438 4.45 21.46 -1.66
C SER A 438 3.96 20.36 -2.61
N TYR A 439 4.63 19.20 -2.63
CA TYR A 439 4.18 18.01 -3.36
C TYR A 439 2.70 17.69 -3.09
N ASN A 440 2.27 17.74 -1.82
CA ASN A 440 0.87 17.50 -1.45
C ASN A 440 -0.11 18.53 -2.05
N PHE A 441 0.30 19.80 -2.14
CA PHE A 441 -0.51 20.80 -2.82
C PHE A 441 -0.59 20.50 -4.31
N GLU A 442 0.53 20.22 -4.96
CA GLU A 442 0.53 19.91 -6.39
C GLU A 442 -0.26 18.64 -6.72
N THR A 443 -0.17 17.58 -5.91
CA THR A 443 -0.98 16.38 -6.11
C THR A 443 -2.47 16.69 -5.95
N ALA A 444 -2.86 17.49 -4.94
CA ALA A 444 -4.25 17.92 -4.79
C ALA A 444 -4.72 18.77 -5.99
N PHE A 445 -3.88 19.70 -6.45
CA PHE A 445 -4.14 20.54 -7.62
C PHE A 445 -4.35 19.70 -8.88
N TRP A 446 -3.41 18.83 -9.22
CA TRP A 446 -3.48 18.02 -10.42
C TRP A 446 -4.61 16.99 -10.36
N THR A 447 -4.96 16.48 -9.18
CA THR A 447 -6.12 15.61 -8.97
C THR A 447 -7.43 16.33 -9.36
N ASP A 448 -7.68 17.50 -8.78
CA ASP A 448 -8.88 18.30 -9.09
C ASP A 448 -8.88 18.78 -10.55
N PHE A 449 -7.70 19.13 -11.07
CA PHE A 449 -7.55 19.59 -12.45
C PHE A 449 -7.84 18.48 -13.45
N LEU A 450 -7.30 17.27 -13.25
CA LEU A 450 -7.55 16.13 -14.11
C LEU A 450 -9.01 15.69 -14.06
N LEU A 451 -9.65 15.67 -12.89
CA LEU A 451 -11.09 15.41 -12.77
C LEU A 451 -11.89 16.40 -13.62
N MET A 452 -11.58 17.70 -13.53
CA MET A 452 -12.23 18.72 -14.35
C MET A 452 -11.94 18.52 -15.84
N ALA A 453 -10.69 18.20 -16.21
CA ALA A 453 -10.30 17.98 -17.59
C ALA A 453 -11.04 16.79 -18.22
N LEU A 454 -11.19 15.70 -17.47
CA LEU A 454 -11.92 14.52 -17.90
C LEU A 454 -13.44 14.75 -17.98
N ASP A 455 -13.97 15.76 -17.30
CA ASP A 455 -15.38 16.13 -17.41
C ASP A 455 -15.63 17.09 -18.58
N CYS A 456 -14.85 18.17 -18.68
CA CYS A 456 -15.22 19.34 -19.50
C CYS A 456 -14.15 19.86 -20.47
N SER A 457 -13.02 19.16 -20.66
CA SER A 457 -12.00 19.57 -21.64
C SER A 457 -12.44 19.34 -23.09
N SER A 458 -12.10 20.27 -23.97
CA SER A 458 -12.21 20.10 -25.43
C SER A 458 -11.31 18.99 -25.99
N LYS A 459 -10.27 18.58 -25.25
CA LYS A 459 -9.34 17.48 -25.61
C LYS A 459 -9.50 16.25 -24.72
N LYS A 460 -10.65 16.06 -24.07
CA LYS A 460 -10.94 14.91 -23.20
C LYS A 460 -10.53 13.57 -23.85
N ILE A 461 -10.88 13.35 -25.11
CA ILE A 461 -10.57 12.12 -25.84
C ILE A 461 -9.06 11.95 -26.06
N ASP A 462 -8.35 13.03 -26.39
CA ASP A 462 -6.89 12.98 -26.58
C ASP A 462 -6.15 12.68 -25.27
N ILE A 463 -6.62 13.26 -24.16
CA ILE A 463 -6.08 12.99 -22.81
C ILE A 463 -6.24 11.51 -22.46
N ILE A 464 -7.45 10.96 -22.62
CA ILE A 464 -7.74 9.54 -22.38
C ILE A 464 -6.90 8.63 -23.28
N ASN A 465 -6.84 8.94 -24.58
CA ASN A 465 -6.06 8.17 -25.53
C ASN A 465 -4.57 8.19 -25.20
N HIS A 466 -4.04 9.35 -24.79
CA HIS A 466 -2.65 9.48 -24.36
C HIS A 466 -2.36 8.59 -23.15
N ILE A 467 -3.16 8.66 -22.09
CA ILE A 467 -2.97 7.81 -20.90
C ILE A 467 -3.00 6.32 -21.28
N ASN A 468 -3.98 5.89 -22.07
CA ASN A 468 -4.13 4.50 -22.50
C ASN A 468 -2.97 4.01 -23.39
N GLN A 469 -2.48 4.85 -24.31
CA GLN A 469 -1.39 4.50 -25.23
C GLN A 469 0.00 4.61 -24.59
N SER A 470 0.11 5.33 -23.48
CA SER A 470 1.38 5.51 -22.76
C SER A 470 1.98 4.18 -22.32
N LYS A 471 1.15 3.17 -22.03
CA LYS A 471 1.63 1.85 -21.63
C LYS A 471 2.57 1.23 -22.66
N LEU A 472 2.14 1.24 -23.93
CA LEU A 472 2.95 0.68 -25.01
C LEU A 472 4.20 1.52 -25.27
N THR A 473 4.14 2.83 -25.05
CA THR A 473 5.31 3.71 -25.15
C THR A 473 6.37 3.34 -24.11
N VAL A 474 5.96 3.19 -22.85
CA VAL A 474 6.86 2.86 -21.73
C VAL A 474 7.46 1.47 -21.91
N ILE A 475 6.64 0.48 -22.28
CA ILE A 475 7.14 -0.86 -22.56
C ILE A 475 8.17 -0.84 -23.70
N ASN A 476 7.89 -0.11 -24.78
CA ASN A 476 8.85 -0.02 -25.89
C ASN A 476 10.15 0.70 -25.50
N ASP A 477 10.09 1.71 -24.62
CA ASP A 477 11.29 2.36 -24.09
C ASP A 477 12.12 1.36 -23.23
N LEU A 478 11.47 0.49 -22.45
CA LEU A 478 12.14 -0.59 -21.71
C LEU A 478 12.75 -1.65 -22.64
N TYR A 479 12.04 -2.06 -23.70
CA TYR A 479 12.58 -3.02 -24.67
C TYR A 479 13.83 -2.46 -25.35
N LEU A 480 13.81 -1.18 -25.74
CA LEU A 480 14.99 -0.52 -26.29
C LEU A 480 16.16 -0.51 -25.30
N HIS A 481 15.92 -0.26 -24.01
CA HIS A 481 16.96 -0.34 -22.98
C HIS A 481 17.61 -1.73 -22.92
N TYR A 482 16.82 -2.79 -23.04
CA TYR A 482 17.32 -4.18 -23.09
C TYR A 482 17.83 -4.63 -24.46
N ASN A 483 17.95 -3.73 -25.44
CA ASN A 483 18.32 -4.04 -26.84
C ASN A 483 17.39 -5.08 -27.49
N LEU A 484 16.11 -5.04 -27.15
CA LEU A 484 15.06 -5.88 -27.71
C LEU A 484 14.26 -5.12 -28.78
N PRO A 485 13.71 -5.82 -29.79
CA PRO A 485 12.87 -5.19 -30.81
C PRO A 485 11.59 -4.63 -30.18
N LYS A 486 11.14 -3.48 -30.67
CA LYS A 486 9.84 -2.91 -30.26
C LYS A 486 8.71 -3.88 -30.55
N ILE A 487 7.71 -3.84 -29.69
CA ILE A 487 6.48 -4.63 -29.80
C ILE A 487 5.31 -3.76 -30.26
N ASN A 488 4.30 -4.42 -30.82
CA ASN A 488 3.13 -3.74 -31.38
C ASN A 488 1.90 -3.82 -30.46
N SER A 489 1.92 -4.65 -29.41
CA SER A 489 0.77 -4.85 -28.53
C SER A 489 1.14 -5.29 -27.11
N ILE A 490 0.23 -5.10 -26.16
CA ILE A 490 0.38 -5.58 -24.78
C ILE A 490 0.28 -7.11 -24.71
N GLN A 491 -0.48 -7.74 -25.61
CA GLN A 491 -0.57 -9.20 -25.70
C GLN A 491 0.79 -9.81 -26.07
N GLU A 492 1.51 -9.17 -27.00
CA GLU A 492 2.88 -9.55 -27.35
C GLU A 492 3.84 -9.38 -26.16
N HIS A 493 3.70 -8.30 -25.38
CA HIS A 493 4.47 -8.13 -24.13
C HIS A 493 4.28 -9.28 -23.15
N ARG A 494 3.01 -9.62 -22.85
CA ARG A 494 2.66 -10.69 -21.89
C ARG A 494 3.13 -12.06 -22.37
N LYS A 495 3.08 -12.30 -23.68
CA LYS A 495 3.68 -13.50 -24.28
C LYS A 495 5.19 -13.54 -24.03
N ASN A 496 5.90 -12.44 -24.25
CA ASN A 496 7.34 -12.37 -24.03
C ASN A 496 7.71 -12.55 -22.54
N ILE A 497 6.95 -12.01 -21.60
CA ILE A 497 7.13 -12.28 -20.15
C ILE A 497 6.99 -13.77 -19.88
N THR A 498 5.95 -14.41 -20.42
CA THR A 498 5.73 -15.85 -20.26
C THR A 498 6.86 -16.68 -20.87
N GLU A 499 7.42 -16.24 -22.00
CA GLU A 499 8.59 -16.88 -22.63
C GLU A 499 9.88 -16.69 -21.82
N LEU A 500 10.15 -15.49 -21.31
CA LEU A 500 11.29 -15.22 -20.42
C LEU A 500 11.26 -16.13 -19.18
N LEU A 501 10.06 -16.39 -18.66
CA LEU A 501 9.86 -17.27 -17.51
C LEU A 501 9.99 -18.76 -17.80
N SER A 502 9.83 -19.17 -19.06
CA SER A 502 9.97 -20.57 -19.46
C SER A 502 11.42 -21.00 -19.63
N ARG A 503 12.34 -20.03 -19.69
CA ARG A 503 13.80 -20.22 -19.71
C ARG A 503 14.29 -20.35 -18.27
#